data_AF-A0A915D3C4-F1
#
_entry.id   AF-A0A915D3C4-F1
#
_cell.length_a   1.000
_cell.length_b   1.000
_cell.length_c   1.000
_cell.angle_alpha   90.00
_cell.angle_beta   90.00
_cell.angle_gamma   90.00
#
_symmetry.space_group_name_H-M   'P 1'
#
loop_
_entity.id
_entity.type
_entity.pdbx_description
1 polymer ?
#
loop_
_entity_poly.entity_id
_entity_poly.type
_entity_poly.pdbx_seq_one_letter_code
_entity_poly.pdbx_strand_id
1 'polypeptide(L)'
;MAHAMRKVVKLCTAQNKDLTKEQQMLLVSAYKNLIEPHMFSWRKLCEQRDNLIASKDNTNETRDYYGETEEVIKEMQKVSYEIREICESIIRLQNNFLIPQTTDESSLDFYKNIKKEYYAYLEEIGAPTDIDDVSFYSV
;
A
#
# COMPACT_ATOMS: atom_id res chain seq x y z
N MET A 1 4.60 3.01 -14.92
CA MET A 1 5.48 1.81 -14.85
C MET A 1 4.75 0.58 -14.27
N ALA A 2 4.08 0.67 -13.11
CA ALA A 2 3.37 -0.46 -12.49
C ALA A 2 2.32 -1.14 -13.40
N HIS A 3 1.55 -0.38 -14.18
CA HIS A 3 0.59 -0.94 -15.14
C HIS A 3 1.25 -1.85 -16.20
N ALA A 4 2.44 -1.50 -16.67
CA ALA A 4 3.18 -2.31 -17.63
C ALA A 4 3.68 -3.61 -16.98
N MET A 5 4.21 -3.53 -15.74
CA MET A 5 4.65 -4.71 -15.00
C MET A 5 3.51 -5.68 -14.69
N ARG A 6 2.29 -5.20 -14.43
CA ARG A 6 1.10 -6.07 -14.30
C ARG A 6 0.84 -6.88 -15.57
N LYS A 7 1.03 -6.29 -16.75
CA LYS A 7 0.89 -7.01 -18.03
C LYS A 7 1.99 -8.05 -18.20
N VAL A 8 3.23 -7.71 -17.86
CA VAL A 8 4.37 -8.65 -17.89
C VAL A 8 4.11 -9.85 -17.00
N VAL A 9 3.65 -9.64 -15.76
CA VAL A 9 3.31 -10.73 -14.84
C VAL A 9 2.25 -11.65 -15.46
N LYS A 10 1.14 -11.11 -15.93
CA LYS A 10 0.07 -11.91 -16.56
C LYS A 10 0.51 -12.68 -17.80
N LEU A 11 1.42 -12.12 -18.60
CA LEU A 11 1.97 -12.78 -19.78
C LEU A 11 2.92 -13.92 -19.40
N CYS A 12 3.81 -13.70 -18.43
CA CYS A 12 4.71 -14.74 -17.93
C CYS A 12 3.91 -15.90 -17.33
N THR A 13 2.85 -15.59 -16.56
CA THR A 13 2.00 -16.62 -15.94
C THR A 13 1.17 -17.38 -16.95
N ALA A 14 0.67 -16.73 -18.00
CA ALA A 14 -0.01 -17.41 -19.11
C ALA A 14 0.92 -18.38 -19.87
N GLN A 15 2.23 -18.18 -19.80
CA GLN A 15 3.25 -19.04 -20.39
C GLN A 15 3.85 -20.07 -19.42
N ASN A 16 3.34 -20.16 -18.17
CA ASN A 16 3.92 -20.95 -17.08
C ASN A 16 5.43 -20.68 -16.89
N LYS A 17 5.85 -19.42 -17.05
CA LYS A 17 7.23 -18.98 -16.81
C LYS A 17 7.29 -18.08 -15.58
N ASP A 18 8.30 -18.33 -14.74
CA ASP A 18 8.58 -17.48 -13.59
C ASP A 18 9.22 -16.16 -14.04
N LEU A 19 9.03 -15.12 -13.21
CA LEU A 19 9.72 -13.85 -13.42
C LEU A 19 11.21 -14.01 -13.11
N THR A 20 12.05 -13.44 -13.97
CA THR A 20 13.49 -13.33 -13.67
C THR A 20 13.73 -12.38 -12.50
N LYS A 21 14.89 -12.49 -11.84
CA LYS A 21 15.25 -11.58 -10.73
C LYS A 21 15.17 -10.10 -11.13
N GLU A 22 15.59 -9.76 -12.34
CA GLU A 22 15.47 -8.39 -12.86
C GLU A 22 14.01 -7.95 -12.99
N GLN A 23 13.13 -8.82 -13.49
CA GLN A 23 11.69 -8.54 -13.59
C GLN A 23 11.02 -8.41 -12.22
N GLN A 24 11.43 -9.23 -11.25
CA GLN A 24 10.98 -9.14 -9.86
C GLN A 24 11.37 -7.79 -9.24
N MET A 25 12.63 -7.37 -9.41
CA MET A 25 13.12 -6.08 -8.93
C MET A 25 12.41 -4.90 -9.60
N LEU A 26 12.18 -4.98 -10.92
CA LEU A 26 11.42 -3.96 -11.65
C LEU A 26 9.97 -3.89 -11.19
N LEU A 27 9.32 -5.02 -10.88
CA LEU A 27 7.96 -5.06 -10.35
C LEU A 27 7.91 -4.32 -9.01
N VAL A 28 8.81 -4.66 -8.08
CA VAL A 28 8.86 -4.04 -6.76
C VAL A 28 9.17 -2.56 -6.87
N SER A 29 10.19 -2.17 -7.64
CA SER A 29 10.53 -0.76 -7.84
C SER A 29 9.37 0.04 -8.44
N ALA A 30 8.65 -0.53 -9.42
CA ALA A 30 7.51 0.14 -10.03
C ALA A 30 6.35 0.38 -9.06
N TYR A 31 6.11 -0.51 -8.11
CA TYR A 31 5.08 -0.35 -7.09
C TYR A 31 5.55 0.52 -5.91
N LYS A 32 6.82 0.45 -5.49
CA LYS A 32 7.41 1.35 -4.49
C LYS A 32 7.33 2.81 -4.95
N ASN A 33 7.77 3.09 -6.17
CA ASN A 33 7.68 4.43 -6.76
C ASN A 33 6.24 4.91 -6.96
N LEU A 34 5.26 4.00 -6.97
CA LEU A 34 3.85 4.35 -7.07
C LEU A 34 3.26 4.71 -5.69
N ILE A 35 3.60 3.95 -4.64
CA ILE A 35 3.00 4.12 -3.31
C ILE A 35 3.70 5.19 -2.46
N GLU A 36 5.01 5.39 -2.63
CA GLU A 36 5.82 6.31 -1.82
C GLU A 36 5.28 7.75 -1.77
N PRO A 37 4.88 8.39 -2.89
CA PRO A 37 4.32 9.73 -2.85
C PRO A 37 3.01 9.81 -2.06
N HIS A 38 2.18 8.78 -2.13
CA HIS A 38 0.91 8.72 -1.40
C HIS A 38 1.14 8.53 0.10
N MET A 39 2.07 7.65 0.49
CA MET A 39 2.44 7.47 1.90
C MET A 39 3.06 8.74 2.50
N PHE A 40 3.89 9.46 1.72
CA PHE A 40 4.40 10.76 2.14
C PHE A 40 3.27 11.77 2.37
N SER A 41 2.31 11.84 1.44
CA SER A 41 1.13 12.69 1.58
C SER A 41 0.27 12.32 2.79
N TRP A 42 0.05 11.02 3.02
CA TRP A 42 -0.69 10.51 4.16
C TRP A 42 -0.07 10.93 5.49
N ARG A 43 1.24 10.72 5.65
CA ARG A 43 1.97 11.10 6.88
C ARG A 43 1.91 12.60 7.13
N LYS A 44 2.03 13.41 6.07
CA LYS A 44 1.90 14.87 6.18
C LYS A 44 0.49 15.29 6.62
N LEU A 45 -0.55 14.64 6.10
CA LEU A 45 -1.94 14.89 6.52
C LEU A 45 -2.17 14.47 7.99
N CYS A 46 -1.59 13.36 8.44
CA CYS A 46 -1.62 12.95 9.85
C CYS A 46 -0.95 14.01 10.75
N GLU A 47 0.23 14.50 10.38
CA GLU A 47 0.92 15.57 11.11
C GLU A 47 0.06 16.85 11.16
N GLN A 48 -0.53 17.26 10.03
CA GLN A 48 -1.42 18.41 9.97
C GLN A 48 -2.64 18.25 10.89
N ARG A 49 -3.28 17.07 10.86
CA ARG A 49 -4.41 16.74 11.74
C ARG A 49 -4.00 16.84 13.21
N ASP A 50 -2.86 16.29 13.58
CA ASP A 50 -2.39 16.26 14.97
C ASP A 50 -2.05 17.68 15.46
N ASN A 51 -1.46 18.52 14.59
CA ASN A 51 -1.23 19.94 14.86
C ASN A 51 -2.54 20.74 15.03
N LEU A 52 -3.55 20.47 14.20
CA LEU A 52 -4.88 21.06 14.35
C LEU A 52 -5.45 20.70 15.72
N ILE A 53 -5.48 19.40 16.09
CA ILE A 53 -5.99 18.93 17.39
C ILE A 53 -5.28 19.64 18.55
N ALA A 54 -3.94 19.78 18.50
CA ALA A 54 -3.17 20.48 19.52
C ALA A 54 -3.45 21.99 19.59
N SER A 55 -3.77 22.64 18.46
CA SER A 55 -4.10 24.07 18.41
C SER A 55 -5.48 24.40 18.97
N LYS A 56 -6.41 23.43 18.97
CA LYS A 56 -7.78 23.58 19.50
C LYS A 56 -7.81 24.06 20.95
N ASP A 57 -6.80 23.68 21.74
CA ASP A 57 -6.70 24.04 23.15
C ASP A 57 -6.33 25.52 23.38
N ASN A 58 -5.90 26.24 22.33
CA ASN A 58 -5.36 27.60 22.42
C ASN A 58 -6.22 28.71 21.79
N THR A 59 -7.28 28.40 21.03
CA THR A 59 -8.04 29.42 20.25
C THR A 59 -9.55 29.36 20.48
N ASN A 60 -10.16 30.53 20.77
CA ASN A 60 -11.62 30.74 20.86
C ASN A 60 -12.33 30.77 19.48
N GLU A 61 -11.59 30.59 18.38
CA GLU A 61 -12.10 30.65 17.00
C GLU A 61 -12.59 29.27 16.55
N THR A 62 -13.79 28.90 16.96
CA THR A 62 -14.34 27.56 16.75
C THR A 62 -14.67 27.28 15.28
N ARG A 63 -15.06 28.28 14.49
CA ARG A 63 -15.62 28.06 13.14
C ARG A 63 -14.57 27.69 12.09
N ASP A 64 -13.41 28.35 12.10
CA ASP A 64 -12.33 28.11 11.13
C ASP A 64 -11.64 26.76 11.42
N TYR A 65 -11.48 26.41 12.70
CA TYR A 65 -11.01 25.10 13.15
C TYR A 65 -11.81 23.91 12.57
N TYR A 66 -13.15 23.99 12.58
CA TYR A 66 -13.99 22.91 12.04
C TYR A 66 -13.87 22.77 10.53
N GLY A 67 -13.74 23.89 9.80
CA GLY A 67 -13.54 23.88 8.34
C GLY A 67 -12.21 23.24 7.93
N GLU A 68 -11.11 23.67 8.56
CA GLU A 68 -9.78 23.11 8.28
C GLU A 68 -9.70 21.61 8.63
N THR A 69 -10.33 21.21 9.73
CA THR A 69 -10.40 19.79 10.13
C THR A 69 -11.15 18.95 9.11
N GLU A 70 -12.28 19.45 8.58
CA GLU A 70 -13.08 18.73 7.58
C GLU A 70 -12.32 18.54 6.25
N GLU A 71 -11.60 19.57 5.80
CA GLU A 71 -10.77 19.50 4.59
C GLU A 71 -9.64 18.46 4.73
N VAL A 72 -8.93 18.47 5.86
CA VAL A 72 -7.87 17.48 6.14
C VAL A 72 -8.43 16.05 6.15
N ILE A 73 -9.57 15.82 6.83
CA ILE A 73 -10.21 14.49 6.87
C ILE A 73 -10.60 14.03 5.47
N LYS A 74 -11.15 14.92 4.64
CA LYS A 74 -11.56 14.59 3.27
C LYS A 74 -10.37 14.19 2.39
N GLU A 75 -9.26 14.93 2.46
CA GLU A 75 -8.05 14.57 1.73
C GLU A 75 -7.42 13.27 2.26
N MET A 76 -7.46 13.03 3.58
CA MET A 76 -7.07 11.76 4.16
C MET A 76 -7.88 10.58 3.60
N GLN A 77 -9.20 10.70 3.48
CA GLN A 77 -10.04 9.65 2.90
C GLN A 77 -9.69 9.35 1.43
N LYS A 78 -9.37 10.38 0.65
CA LYS A 78 -8.97 10.23 -0.74
C LYS A 78 -7.61 9.52 -0.86
N VAL A 79 -6.61 9.99 -0.11
CA VAL A 79 -5.26 9.41 -0.14
C VAL A 79 -5.26 7.97 0.40
N SER A 80 -6.02 7.68 1.46
CA SER A 80 -6.12 6.32 2.00
C SER A 80 -6.77 5.36 1.01
N TYR A 81 -7.78 5.82 0.26
CA TYR A 81 -8.38 5.02 -0.82
C TYR A 81 -7.35 4.70 -1.93
N GLU A 82 -6.57 5.69 -2.37
CA GLU A 82 -5.53 5.48 -3.39
C GLU A 82 -4.44 4.51 -2.91
N ILE A 83 -3.96 4.64 -1.67
CA ILE A 83 -2.99 3.72 -1.05
C ILE A 83 -3.57 2.30 -1.01
N ARG A 84 -4.82 2.17 -0.55
CA ARG A 84 -5.50 0.88 -0.46
C ARG A 84 -5.58 0.17 -1.82
N GLU A 85 -6.01 0.88 -2.86
CA GLU A 85 -6.09 0.31 -4.22
C GLU A 85 -4.72 -0.18 -4.73
N ILE A 86 -3.64 0.55 -4.42
CA ILE A 86 -2.28 0.14 -4.79
C ILE A 86 -1.86 -1.12 -4.04
N CYS A 87 -2.06 -1.16 -2.72
CA CYS A 87 -1.75 -2.32 -1.88
C CYS A 87 -2.55 -3.55 -2.32
N GLU A 88 -3.88 -3.43 -2.45
CA GLU A 88 -4.74 -4.54 -2.90
C GLU A 88 -4.34 -5.01 -4.31
N SER A 89 -3.92 -4.11 -5.19
CA SER A 89 -3.48 -4.47 -6.53
C SER A 89 -2.25 -5.39 -6.54
N ILE A 90 -1.22 -5.11 -5.74
CA ILE A 90 -0.01 -5.96 -5.70
C ILE A 90 -0.26 -7.24 -4.91
N ILE A 91 -1.02 -7.18 -3.81
CA ILE A 91 -1.37 -8.36 -3.02
C ILE A 91 -2.17 -9.35 -3.87
N ARG A 92 -3.20 -8.90 -4.58
CA ARG A 92 -3.96 -9.75 -5.51
C ARG A 92 -3.11 -10.29 -6.65
N LEU A 93 -2.16 -9.49 -7.16
CA LEU A 93 -1.24 -9.95 -8.20
C LEU A 93 -0.36 -11.10 -7.69
N GLN A 94 0.12 -11.02 -6.45
CA GLN A 94 0.94 -12.06 -5.85
C GLN A 94 0.13 -13.33 -5.55
N ASN A 95 -1.03 -13.18 -4.88
CA ASN A 95 -1.88 -14.31 -4.50
C ASN A 95 -2.40 -15.10 -5.72
N ASN A 96 -2.73 -14.42 -6.82
CA ASN A 96 -3.36 -15.08 -7.97
C ASN A 96 -2.37 -15.59 -9.02
N PHE A 97 -1.16 -15.03 -9.08
CA PHE A 97 -0.25 -15.27 -10.20
C PHE A 97 1.15 -15.68 -9.76
N LEU A 98 1.77 -14.94 -8.84
CA LEU A 98 3.19 -15.13 -8.54
C LEU A 98 3.41 -16.27 -7.54
N ILE A 99 2.71 -16.27 -6.41
CA ILE A 99 2.88 -17.26 -5.34
C ILE A 99 2.49 -18.67 -5.81
N PRO A 100 1.34 -18.90 -6.48
CA PRO A 100 0.94 -20.26 -6.88
C PRO A 100 1.86 -20.89 -7.93
N GLN A 101 2.55 -20.07 -8.72
CA GLN A 101 3.37 -20.54 -9.84
C GLN A 101 4.84 -20.76 -9.44
N THR A 102 5.32 -20.01 -8.45
CA THR A 102 6.73 -20.02 -8.06
C THR A 102 7.06 -21.30 -7.28
N THR A 103 7.96 -22.11 -7.82
CA THR A 103 8.49 -23.31 -7.12
C THR A 103 9.80 -23.05 -6.39
N ASP A 104 10.49 -21.96 -6.73
CA ASP A 104 11.73 -21.53 -6.08
C ASP A 104 11.46 -20.88 -4.71
N GLU A 105 12.01 -21.47 -3.66
CA GLU A 105 11.81 -21.02 -2.28
C GLU A 105 12.32 -19.59 -2.05
N SER A 106 13.46 -19.23 -2.67
CA SER A 106 14.01 -17.87 -2.56
C SER A 106 13.08 -16.81 -3.15
N SER A 107 12.45 -17.09 -4.29
CA SER A 107 11.49 -16.20 -4.94
C SER A 107 10.17 -16.15 -4.16
N LEU A 108 9.75 -17.27 -3.56
CA LEU A 108 8.57 -17.32 -2.72
C LEU A 108 8.72 -16.43 -1.48
N ASP A 109 9.84 -16.52 -0.79
CA ASP A 109 10.14 -15.69 0.38
C ASP A 109 10.28 -14.22 0.01
N PHE A 110 10.84 -13.93 -1.16
CA PHE A 110 10.85 -12.57 -1.72
C PHE A 110 9.42 -12.01 -1.85
N TYR A 111 8.50 -12.74 -2.49
CA TYR A 111 7.12 -12.28 -2.64
C TYR A 111 6.39 -12.14 -1.31
N LYS A 112 6.58 -13.08 -0.37
CA LYS A 112 6.01 -12.99 0.99
C LYS A 112 6.49 -11.74 1.74
N ASN A 113 7.79 -11.43 1.64
CA ASN A 113 8.34 -10.22 2.27
C ASN A 113 7.72 -8.95 1.68
N ILE A 114 7.55 -8.90 0.36
CA ILE A 114 6.86 -7.78 -0.30
C ILE A 114 5.40 -7.72 0.14
N LYS A 115 4.67 -8.85 0.18
CA LYS A 115 3.29 -8.92 0.67
C LYS A 115 3.17 -8.26 2.04
N LYS A 116 4.05 -8.64 2.98
CA LYS A 116 4.10 -8.07 4.34
C LYS A 116 4.28 -6.55 4.36
N GLU A 117 5.17 -6.01 3.53
CA GLU A 117 5.37 -4.56 3.41
C GLU A 117 4.07 -3.82 3.00
N TYR A 118 3.30 -4.38 2.07
CA TYR A 118 2.02 -3.76 1.65
C TYR A 118 0.89 -3.93 2.67
N TYR A 119 0.88 -5.01 3.46
CA TYR A 119 -0.05 -5.12 4.60
C TYR A 119 0.27 -4.09 5.69
N ALA A 120 1.56 -3.86 5.98
CA ALA A 120 1.95 -2.83 6.94
C ALA A 120 1.47 -1.42 6.51
N TYR A 121 1.46 -1.11 5.22
CA TYR A 121 0.86 0.14 4.72
C TYR A 121 -0.65 0.20 4.91
N LEU A 122 -1.37 -0.92 4.74
CA LEU A 122 -2.81 -0.98 5.00
C LEU A 122 -3.12 -0.77 6.48
N GLU A 123 -2.30 -1.34 7.37
CA GLU A 123 -2.39 -1.13 8.82
C GLU A 123 -2.10 0.34 9.19
N GLU A 124 -1.08 0.97 8.59
CA GLU A 124 -0.71 2.38 8.84
C GLU A 124 -1.87 3.35 8.50
N ILE A 125 -2.65 3.05 7.46
CA ILE A 125 -3.82 3.86 7.08
C ILE A 125 -5.11 3.46 7.81
N GLY A 126 -5.07 2.44 8.67
CA GLY A 126 -6.23 1.91 9.38
C GLY A 126 -7.26 1.23 8.47
N ALA A 127 -6.84 0.72 7.31
CA ALA A 127 -7.72 -0.02 6.41
C ALA A 127 -7.99 -1.42 6.96
N PRO A 128 -9.24 -1.93 6.86
CA PRO A 128 -9.53 -3.31 7.26
C PRO A 128 -8.77 -4.28 6.36
N THR A 129 -7.96 -5.13 6.98
CA THR A 129 -7.26 -6.23 6.33
C THR A 129 -7.98 -7.54 6.65
N ASP A 130 -8.07 -8.46 5.68
CA ASP A 130 -8.58 -9.80 5.94
C ASP A 130 -7.59 -10.50 6.90
N ILE A 131 -8.01 -10.65 8.16
CA ILE A 131 -7.19 -11.14 9.29
C ILE A 131 -6.61 -12.54 8.99
N ASP A 132 -7.31 -13.35 8.20
CA ASP A 132 -6.90 -14.69 7.82
C ASP A 132 -5.55 -14.72 7.08
N ASP A 133 -5.27 -13.70 6.25
CA ASP A 133 -4.03 -13.60 5.47
C ASP A 133 -2.85 -13.03 6.30
N VAL A 134 -3.16 -12.29 7.37
CA VAL A 134 -2.18 -11.73 8.33
C VAL A 134 -1.71 -12.79 9.33
N SER A 135 -2.59 -13.73 9.70
CA SER A 135 -2.31 -14.82 10.65
C SER A 135 -1.21 -15.79 10.19
N PHE A 136 -0.96 -15.88 8.88
CA PHE A 136 0.08 -16.73 8.30
C PHE A 136 1.51 -16.26 8.62
N TYR A 137 1.66 -15.06 9.20
CA TYR A 137 2.96 -14.39 9.41
C TYR A 137 3.30 -14.07 10.86
N SER A 138 2.41 -14.40 11.82
CA SER A 138 2.77 -14.38 13.25
C SER A 138 3.42 -15.71 13.61
N VAL A 139 4.76 -15.74 13.50
CA VAL A 139 5.62 -16.64 14.25
C VAL A 139 5.98 -15.98 15.57
#